data_AF-A0A5C3MNG6-F1
#
_entry.id   AF-A0A5C3MNG6-F1
#
_cell.length_a   1.000
_cell.length_b   1.000
_cell.length_c   1.000
_cell.angle_alpha   90.00
_cell.angle_beta   90.00
_cell.angle_gamma   90.00
#
_symmetry.space_group_name_H-M   'P 1'
#
loop_
_entity.id
_entity.type
_entity.pdbx_description
1 polymer ?
#
loop_
_entity_poly.entity_id
_entity_poly.type
_entity_poly.pdbx_seq_one_letter_code
_entity_poly.pdbx_strand_id
1 'polypeptide(L)'
;MPDMDVSATVATKPNTTKHLPSQAKEGGEMTDMEEGVVLNRDWCEEAGSDPAITDQSAVDWDSTSNSSDVLHEGNRIPCRSYNHDGWPNKRACRCLHAPDGKSIRDKLGRNVCVQHMMVKCQLSAEKCPYSHKLHLLPDKWSAIREDPCQLAKFRFLYRLGVLKQGALDPHLVETKLNRLLSGWFRASMSRLLEGDADEDAQNDAFDILSNALRSMS
;
A
#
# COMPACT_ATOMS: atom_id res chain seq x y z
N MET A 1 -28.52 -27.50 47.40
CA MET A 1 -27.97 -27.54 46.03
C MET A 1 -26.49 -27.84 46.19
N PRO A 2 -25.96 -28.96 45.68
CA PRO A 2 -24.57 -29.32 45.89
C PRO A 2 -23.66 -28.62 44.88
N ASP A 3 -22.54 -28.11 45.40
CA ASP A 3 -21.41 -27.54 44.67
C ASP A 3 -20.74 -28.61 43.79
N MET A 4 -20.46 -28.26 42.54
CA MET A 4 -19.65 -29.09 41.65
C MET A 4 -18.32 -28.39 41.37
N ASP A 5 -17.30 -28.83 42.10
CA ASP A 5 -15.89 -28.56 41.82
C ASP A 5 -15.47 -29.29 40.54
N VAL A 6 -15.10 -28.53 39.51
CA VAL A 6 -14.51 -29.06 38.27
C VAL A 6 -13.01 -28.79 38.30
N SER A 7 -12.26 -29.76 38.82
CA SER A 7 -10.80 -29.82 38.70
C SER A 7 -10.41 -30.23 37.28
N ALA A 8 -9.83 -29.32 36.50
CA ALA A 8 -9.24 -29.62 35.20
C ALA A 8 -7.72 -29.80 35.34
N THR A 9 -7.25 -31.01 35.08
CA THR A 9 -5.84 -31.41 35.06
C THR A 9 -5.17 -30.95 33.76
N VAL A 10 -4.05 -30.24 33.91
CA VAL A 10 -3.17 -29.79 32.81
C VAL A 10 -2.28 -30.96 32.38
N ALA A 11 -2.43 -31.41 31.13
CA ALA A 11 -1.54 -32.38 30.51
C ALA A 11 -0.43 -31.66 29.73
N THR A 12 0.78 -31.63 30.31
CA THR A 12 2.01 -31.21 29.65
C THR A 12 2.53 -32.32 28.72
N LYS A 13 2.70 -32.00 27.43
CA LYS A 13 3.31 -32.91 26.45
C LYS A 13 4.84 -32.76 26.46
N PRO A 14 5.62 -33.84 26.36
CA PRO A 14 7.08 -33.79 26.35
C PRO A 14 7.64 -33.28 25.02
N ASN A 15 8.60 -32.37 25.14
CA ASN A 15 9.41 -31.77 24.11
C ASN A 15 10.42 -32.81 23.56
N THR A 16 10.35 -33.14 22.27
CA THR A 16 11.28 -34.06 21.61
C THR A 16 12.19 -33.29 20.66
N THR A 17 13.33 -32.85 21.17
CA THR A 17 14.41 -32.24 20.41
C THR A 17 15.10 -33.32 19.59
N LYS A 18 14.92 -33.34 18.27
CA LYS A 18 15.72 -34.17 17.36
C LYS A 18 16.91 -33.36 16.86
N HIS A 19 18.10 -33.73 17.34
CA HIS A 19 19.39 -33.35 16.79
C HIS A 19 19.50 -33.86 15.34
N LEU A 20 19.80 -32.96 14.39
CA LEU A 20 20.28 -33.33 13.06
C LEU A 20 21.82 -33.24 13.02
N PRO A 21 22.50 -34.14 12.29
CA PRO A 21 23.94 -34.14 12.15
C PRO A 21 24.44 -33.09 11.14
N SER A 22 25.55 -32.46 11.52
CA SER A 22 26.44 -31.67 10.67
C SER A 22 26.96 -32.53 9.52
N GLN A 23 26.69 -32.11 8.28
CA GLN A 23 27.42 -32.56 7.10
C GLN A 23 28.11 -31.37 6.46
N ALA A 24 29.43 -31.39 6.57
CA ALA A 24 30.32 -30.61 5.74
C ALA A 24 30.19 -31.08 4.29
N LYS A 25 30.01 -30.14 3.36
CA LYS A 25 30.28 -30.33 1.94
C LYS A 25 31.12 -29.17 1.41
N GLU A 26 32.39 -29.52 1.25
CA GLU A 26 33.36 -29.20 0.20
C GLU A 26 32.97 -28.20 -0.89
N GLY A 27 33.98 -27.40 -1.25
CA GLY A 27 33.92 -26.28 -2.17
C GLY A 27 33.51 -26.67 -3.59
N GLY A 28 32.65 -25.84 -4.15
CA GLY A 28 32.38 -25.76 -5.57
C GLY A 28 32.92 -24.43 -6.09
N GLU A 29 33.95 -24.53 -6.92
CA GLU A 29 34.53 -23.48 -7.76
C GLU A 29 33.43 -22.90 -8.68
N MET A 30 33.10 -21.62 -8.47
CA MET A 30 32.10 -20.91 -9.26
C MET A 30 32.84 -20.12 -10.33
N THR A 31 32.83 -20.65 -11.54
CA THR A 31 33.36 -19.98 -12.74
C THR A 31 32.56 -18.73 -13.04
N ASP A 32 33.28 -17.63 -13.28
CA ASP A 32 32.77 -16.37 -13.81
C ASP A 32 32.00 -16.62 -15.12
N MET A 33 30.68 -16.50 -15.05
CA MET A 33 29.84 -16.22 -16.22
C MET A 33 29.20 -14.86 -15.99
N GLU A 34 29.91 -13.82 -16.42
CA GLU A 34 29.33 -12.52 -16.73
C GLU A 34 28.40 -12.68 -17.95
N GLU A 35 27.20 -13.22 -17.74
CA GLU A 35 26.10 -12.98 -18.67
C GLU A 35 25.61 -11.55 -18.43
N GLY A 36 26.15 -10.64 -19.23
CA GLY A 36 25.67 -9.28 -19.36
C GLY A 36 24.19 -9.28 -19.72
N VAL A 37 23.35 -9.08 -18.71
CA VAL A 37 21.96 -8.68 -18.88
C VAL A 37 22.02 -7.28 -19.48
N VAL A 38 21.90 -7.20 -20.80
CA VAL A 38 21.57 -5.96 -21.51
C VAL A 38 20.18 -5.56 -21.02
N LEU A 39 20.12 -4.77 -19.95
CA LEU A 39 18.90 -4.09 -19.53
C LEU A 39 18.53 -3.14 -20.66
N ASN A 40 17.53 -3.54 -21.45
CA ASN A 40 16.91 -2.73 -22.49
C ASN A 40 16.54 -1.37 -21.90
N ARG A 41 17.28 -0.34 -22.31
CA ARG A 41 17.31 1.00 -21.75
C ARG A 41 16.19 1.91 -22.30
N ASP A 42 15.23 1.34 -23.01
CA ASP A 42 14.39 2.09 -23.95
C ASP A 42 12.88 2.13 -23.57
N TRP A 43 12.48 1.70 -22.37
CA TRP A 43 11.03 1.57 -22.06
C TRP A 43 10.35 2.83 -21.49
N CYS A 44 11.05 3.96 -21.28
CA CYS A 44 10.43 5.17 -20.70
C CYS A 44 10.48 6.43 -21.59
N GLU A 45 11.04 6.37 -22.80
CA GLU A 45 11.24 7.57 -23.65
C GLU A 45 10.22 7.75 -24.79
N GLU A 46 9.25 6.86 -24.96
CA GLU A 46 8.14 7.09 -25.88
C GLU A 46 7.15 8.10 -25.26
N ALA A 47 7.54 9.38 -25.27
CA ALA A 47 6.69 10.54 -25.08
C ALA A 47 5.72 10.66 -26.27
N GLY A 48 4.84 9.66 -26.41
CA GLY A 48 3.66 9.73 -27.24
C GLY A 48 2.75 10.83 -26.66
N SER A 49 2.40 11.78 -27.52
CA SER A 49 1.53 12.92 -27.24
C SER A 49 0.44 12.60 -26.22
N ASP A 50 0.54 13.19 -25.03
CA ASP A 50 -0.47 13.07 -23.97
C ASP A 50 -1.85 13.29 -24.60
N PRO A 51 -2.72 12.27 -24.70
CA PRO A 51 -4.06 12.48 -25.20
C PRO A 51 -4.70 13.52 -24.29
N ALA A 52 -5.22 14.60 -24.88
CA ALA A 52 -5.91 15.64 -24.14
C ALA A 52 -6.91 14.96 -23.20
N ILE A 53 -6.62 15.05 -21.89
CA ILE A 53 -7.47 14.51 -20.83
C ILE A 53 -8.78 15.30 -20.94
N THR A 54 -9.73 14.76 -21.71
CA THR A 54 -11.11 15.21 -21.67
C THR A 54 -11.58 14.97 -20.25
N ASP A 55 -12.01 16.05 -19.60
CA ASP A 55 -12.52 16.21 -18.24
C ASP A 55 -13.79 15.37 -17.99
N GLN A 56 -13.68 14.07 -18.21
CA GLN A 56 -14.79 13.15 -18.37
C GLN A 56 -14.46 11.81 -17.72
N SER A 57 -13.83 11.82 -16.54
CA SER A 57 -13.98 10.71 -15.59
C SER A 57 -13.44 11.07 -14.20
N ALA A 58 -14.13 11.97 -13.51
CA ALA A 58 -14.43 11.67 -12.11
C ALA A 58 -15.28 10.38 -12.15
N VAL A 59 -14.62 9.24 -12.36
CA VAL A 59 -15.24 7.93 -12.18
C VAL A 59 -15.75 8.00 -10.78
N ASP A 60 -17.07 8.00 -10.65
CA ASP A 60 -17.74 8.01 -9.38
C ASP A 60 -17.41 6.68 -8.70
N TRP A 61 -16.26 6.65 -8.01
CA TRP A 61 -15.78 5.50 -7.25
C TRP A 61 -16.76 5.17 -6.11
N ASP A 62 -17.66 6.10 -5.78
CA ASP A 62 -18.81 5.88 -4.91
C ASP A 62 -19.96 5.12 -5.60
N SER A 63 -20.02 5.05 -6.95
CA SER A 63 -21.11 4.37 -7.67
C SER A 63 -21.24 2.88 -7.36
N THR A 64 -20.15 2.20 -6.97
CA THR A 64 -20.16 0.73 -6.89
C THR A 64 -20.90 0.18 -5.68
N SER A 65 -21.26 1.00 -4.69
CA SER A 65 -22.12 0.56 -3.59
C SER A 65 -22.73 1.75 -2.86
N ASN A 66 -23.85 2.28 -3.39
CA ASN A 66 -24.70 3.29 -2.77
C ASN A 66 -25.34 2.85 -1.44
N SER A 67 -24.77 1.86 -0.74
CA SER A 67 -25.19 1.55 0.62
C SER A 67 -24.89 2.76 1.49
N SER A 68 -25.91 3.27 2.19
CA SER A 68 -25.81 4.36 3.17
C SER A 68 -24.69 4.18 4.19
N ASP A 69 -24.19 2.95 4.33
CA ASP A 69 -23.14 2.54 5.26
C ASP A 69 -21.75 3.11 4.90
N VAL A 70 -21.54 3.55 3.65
CA VAL A 70 -20.25 4.08 3.17
C VAL A 70 -19.95 5.45 3.78
N LEU A 71 -20.99 6.26 4.00
CA LEU A 71 -20.87 7.62 4.53
C LEU A 71 -20.99 7.66 6.06
N HIS A 72 -20.92 6.50 6.73
CA HIS A 72 -20.98 6.46 8.19
C HIS A 72 -19.65 6.92 8.79
N GLU A 73 -19.60 8.20 9.16
CA GLU A 73 -18.42 8.84 9.79
C GLU A 73 -18.10 8.25 11.18
N GLY A 74 -19.11 7.75 11.89
CA GLY A 74 -18.96 7.15 13.22
C GLY A 74 -18.18 8.03 14.20
N ASN A 75 -17.39 7.40 15.06
CA ASN A 75 -16.53 8.06 16.05
C ASN A 75 -15.10 8.36 15.56
N ARG A 76 -14.88 8.41 14.23
CA ARG A 76 -13.55 8.56 13.61
C ARG A 76 -12.55 7.41 13.89
N ILE A 77 -12.98 6.32 14.51
CA ILE A 77 -12.17 5.11 14.70
C ILE A 77 -12.56 4.10 13.62
N PRO A 78 -11.65 3.64 12.75
CA PRO A 78 -11.97 2.71 11.67
C PRO A 78 -12.56 1.40 12.20
N CYS A 79 -13.65 0.94 11.59
CA CYS A 79 -14.31 -0.31 11.95
C CYS A 79 -13.55 -1.53 11.42
N ARG A 80 -12.77 -2.18 12.28
CA ARG A 80 -12.00 -3.38 11.94
C ARG A 80 -12.89 -4.50 11.38
N SER A 81 -14.02 -4.78 12.04
CA SER A 81 -14.90 -5.88 11.64
C SER A 81 -15.55 -5.63 10.27
N TYR A 82 -15.87 -4.38 9.94
CA TYR A 82 -16.33 -4.01 8.59
C TYR A 82 -15.24 -4.23 7.55
N ASN A 83 -14.00 -3.82 7.85
CA ASN A 83 -12.90 -3.88 6.89
C ASN A 83 -12.38 -5.29 6.62
N HIS A 84 -12.42 -6.21 7.59
CA HIS A 84 -11.85 -7.56 7.42
C HIS A 84 -12.87 -8.60 6.96
N ASP A 85 -13.96 -8.73 7.71
CA ASP A 85 -14.89 -9.85 7.63
C ASP A 85 -16.24 -9.46 7.01
N GLY A 86 -16.50 -8.16 6.91
CA GLY A 86 -17.81 -7.63 6.55
C GLY A 86 -18.72 -7.68 7.76
N TRP A 87 -19.18 -6.52 8.23
CA TRP A 87 -20.04 -6.45 9.40
C TRP A 87 -21.50 -6.73 9.02
N PRO A 88 -22.21 -7.67 9.67
CA PRO A 88 -23.59 -8.03 9.30
C PRO A 88 -24.61 -6.94 9.63
N ASN A 89 -24.37 -6.09 10.64
CA ASN A 89 -25.33 -5.08 11.11
C ASN A 89 -24.80 -3.64 10.92
N LYS A 90 -24.60 -3.24 9.66
CA LYS A 90 -23.88 -2.01 9.27
C LYS A 90 -24.47 -0.71 9.85
N ARG A 91 -25.79 -0.66 10.06
CA ARG A 91 -26.50 0.55 10.55
C ARG A 91 -26.30 0.88 12.03
N ALA A 92 -25.89 -0.09 12.84
CA ALA A 92 -25.69 0.10 14.29
C ALA A 92 -24.22 0.22 14.69
N CYS A 93 -23.31 0.28 13.71
CA CYS A 93 -21.89 0.47 14.01
C CYS A 93 -21.67 1.88 14.59
N ARG A 94 -20.77 1.99 15.57
CA ARG A 94 -20.33 3.30 16.12
C ARG A 94 -19.00 3.77 15.52
N CYS A 95 -18.38 2.91 14.72
CA CYS A 95 -17.05 3.10 14.15
C CYS A 95 -17.14 3.64 12.72
N LEU A 96 -16.10 4.33 12.27
CA LEU A 96 -15.96 4.91 10.94
C LEU A 96 -15.92 3.81 9.86
N HIS A 97 -16.79 3.93 8.86
CA HIS A 97 -16.77 3.12 7.64
C HIS A 97 -16.26 3.90 6.42
N ALA A 98 -16.34 5.23 6.46
CA ALA A 98 -15.85 6.07 5.37
C ALA A 98 -14.31 5.93 5.23
N PRO A 99 -13.79 6.01 4.00
CA PRO A 99 -12.34 6.02 3.77
C PRO A 99 -11.70 7.25 4.43
N ASP A 100 -10.43 7.10 4.81
CA ASP A 100 -9.61 8.14 5.40
C ASP A 100 -8.26 8.24 4.70
N GLY A 101 -7.45 9.24 5.05
CA GLY A 101 -6.11 9.42 4.48
C GLY A 101 -5.10 8.29 4.79
N LYS A 102 -5.54 7.17 5.39
CA LYS A 102 -4.75 5.96 5.67
C LYS A 102 -5.28 4.74 4.93
N SER A 103 -6.36 4.88 4.16
CA SER A 103 -7.02 3.78 3.48
C SER A 103 -7.56 4.14 2.09
N ILE A 104 -7.67 3.12 1.24
CA ILE A 104 -8.33 3.17 -0.08
C ILE A 104 -9.48 2.18 -0.11
N ARG A 105 -10.43 2.34 -1.04
CA ARG A 105 -11.60 1.46 -1.15
C ARG A 105 -11.31 0.26 -2.05
N ASP A 106 -11.72 -0.93 -1.60
CA ASP A 106 -11.76 -2.13 -2.45
C ASP A 106 -13.09 -2.26 -3.22
N LYS A 107 -13.16 -3.24 -4.13
CA LYS A 107 -14.36 -3.58 -4.92
C LYS A 107 -15.57 -3.99 -4.07
N LEU A 108 -15.39 -4.31 -2.78
CA LEU A 108 -16.45 -4.66 -1.84
C LEU A 108 -16.85 -3.49 -0.94
N GLY A 109 -16.24 -2.31 -1.11
CA GLY A 109 -16.48 -1.14 -0.28
C GLY A 109 -15.82 -1.22 1.09
N ARG A 110 -14.75 -1.98 1.27
CA ARG A 110 -13.97 -2.01 2.52
C ARG A 110 -12.76 -1.10 2.40
N ASN A 111 -12.27 -0.63 3.54
CA ASN A 111 -11.08 0.22 3.58
C ASN A 111 -9.83 -0.68 3.66
N VAL A 112 -8.96 -0.58 2.67
CA VAL A 112 -7.67 -1.28 2.51
C VAL A 112 -6.54 -0.39 2.98
N CYS A 113 -5.58 -0.96 3.72
CA CYS A 113 -4.45 -0.23 4.28
C CYS A 113 -3.52 0.31 3.18
N VAL A 114 -3.32 1.63 3.13
CA VAL A 114 -2.41 2.27 2.16
C VAL A 114 -0.96 1.86 2.38
N GLN A 115 -0.53 1.72 3.64
CA GLN A 115 0.84 1.26 3.94
C GLN A 115 1.08 -0.18 3.44
N HIS A 116 0.07 -1.05 3.54
CA HIS A 116 0.16 -2.41 3.01
C HIS A 116 0.16 -2.43 1.48
N MET A 117 -0.59 -1.54 0.84
CA MET A 117 -0.57 -1.39 -0.62
C MET A 117 0.81 -0.95 -1.11
N MET A 118 1.43 0.02 -0.43
CA MET A 118 2.70 0.59 -0.85
C MET A 118 3.88 -0.33 -0.59
N VAL A 119 4.03 -0.85 0.63
CA VAL A 119 5.18 -1.67 1.02
C VAL A 119 4.69 -2.78 1.94
N LYS A 120 4.85 -2.58 3.25
CA LYS A 120 4.46 -3.51 4.30
C LYS A 120 3.87 -2.68 5.43
N CYS A 121 2.66 -3.03 5.87
CA CYS A 121 2.11 -2.44 7.08
C CYS A 121 2.91 -2.95 8.28
N GLN A 122 3.23 -2.06 9.21
CA GLN A 122 3.92 -2.41 10.46
C GLN A 122 3.04 -3.26 11.39
N LEU A 123 1.71 -3.20 11.18
CA LEU A 123 0.76 -4.04 11.88
C LEU A 123 0.54 -5.34 11.10
N SER A 124 0.47 -6.46 11.82
CA SER A 124 -0.01 -7.73 11.24
C SER A 124 -1.43 -7.55 10.68
N ALA A 125 -1.79 -8.33 9.65
CA ALA A 125 -3.12 -8.28 9.05
C ALA A 125 -4.26 -8.36 10.08
N GLU A 126 -4.11 -9.20 11.10
CA GLU A 126 -5.08 -9.31 12.18
C GLU A 126 -5.19 -8.05 13.03
N LYS A 127 -4.10 -7.31 13.26
CA LYS A 127 -4.10 -6.13 14.15
C LYS A 127 -4.40 -4.83 13.41
N CYS A 128 -4.18 -4.78 12.10
CA CYS A 128 -4.45 -3.61 11.30
C CYS A 128 -5.98 -3.34 11.28
N PRO A 129 -6.43 -2.10 11.50
CA PRO A 129 -7.86 -1.79 11.43
C PRO A 129 -8.41 -1.80 9.99
N TYR A 130 -7.54 -1.85 8.98
CA TYR A 130 -7.88 -1.88 7.57
C TYR A 130 -7.56 -3.25 6.96
N SER A 131 -8.22 -3.57 5.85
CA SER A 131 -8.00 -4.80 5.09
C SER A 131 -6.60 -4.84 4.48
N HIS A 132 -6.02 -6.04 4.42
CA HIS A 132 -4.79 -6.33 3.67
C HIS A 132 -5.07 -7.12 2.37
N LYS A 133 -6.34 -7.25 1.95
CA LYS A 133 -6.72 -8.04 0.77
C LYS A 133 -6.55 -7.21 -0.52
N LEU A 134 -5.34 -7.24 -1.09
CA LEU A 134 -5.00 -6.44 -2.28
C LEU A 134 -5.61 -6.95 -3.60
N HIS A 135 -5.99 -8.23 -3.69
CA HIS A 135 -6.62 -8.80 -4.89
C HIS A 135 -8.03 -8.27 -5.18
N LEU A 136 -8.62 -7.54 -4.24
CA LEU A 136 -9.94 -6.91 -4.39
C LEU A 136 -9.84 -5.42 -4.73
N LEU A 137 -8.63 -4.90 -4.95
CA LEU A 137 -8.47 -3.52 -5.36
C LEU A 137 -9.09 -3.28 -6.75
N PRO A 138 -9.66 -2.09 -6.99
CA PRO A 138 -10.01 -1.64 -8.33
C PRO A 138 -8.81 -1.69 -9.28
N ASP A 139 -9.08 -1.79 -10.58
CA ASP A 139 -8.04 -2.02 -11.59
C ASP A 139 -7.04 -0.86 -11.63
N LYS A 140 -7.49 0.40 -11.45
CA LYS A 140 -6.59 1.56 -11.37
C LYS A 140 -5.62 1.48 -10.19
N TRP A 141 -6.08 1.04 -9.01
CA TRP A 141 -5.22 0.84 -7.85
C TRP A 141 -4.26 -0.33 -8.04
N SER A 142 -4.72 -1.39 -8.71
CA SER A 142 -3.89 -2.54 -9.04
C SER A 142 -2.78 -2.14 -10.02
N ALA A 143 -3.11 -1.37 -11.06
CA ALA A 143 -2.14 -0.84 -12.02
C ALA A 143 -1.08 0.06 -11.34
N ILE A 144 -1.47 0.96 -10.44
CA ILE A 144 -0.52 1.78 -9.66
C ILE A 144 0.43 0.91 -8.83
N ARG A 145 -0.06 -0.20 -8.29
CA ARG A 145 0.75 -1.11 -7.46
C ARG A 145 1.73 -1.95 -8.29
N GLU A 146 1.30 -2.36 -9.48
CA GLU A 146 2.11 -3.20 -10.38
C GLU A 146 3.16 -2.40 -11.16
N ASP A 147 2.96 -1.10 -11.34
CA ASP A 147 3.93 -0.17 -11.93
C ASP A 147 4.82 0.47 -10.84
N PRO A 148 6.12 0.13 -10.76
CA PRO A 148 7.02 0.67 -9.75
C PRO A 148 7.15 2.20 -9.79
N CYS A 149 7.11 2.81 -10.98
CA CYS A 149 7.23 4.25 -11.15
C CYS A 149 5.98 4.96 -10.61
N GLN A 150 4.79 4.43 -10.88
CA GLN A 150 3.54 4.97 -10.33
C GLN A 150 3.46 4.76 -8.82
N LEU A 151 3.88 3.60 -8.32
CA LEU A 151 3.91 3.33 -6.88
C LEU A 151 4.86 4.28 -6.15
N ALA A 152 6.04 4.57 -6.71
CA ALA A 152 6.99 5.52 -6.14
C ALA A 152 6.43 6.95 -6.12
N LYS A 153 5.80 7.40 -7.21
CA LYS A 153 5.08 8.70 -7.27
C LYS A 153 3.99 8.79 -6.20
N PHE A 154 3.19 7.74 -6.05
CA PHE A 154 2.14 7.69 -5.03
C PHE A 154 2.73 7.72 -3.61
N ARG A 155 3.76 6.92 -3.32
CA ARG A 155 4.49 6.92 -2.04
C ARG A 155 5.00 8.31 -1.69
N PHE A 156 5.59 9.01 -2.66
CA PHE A 156 6.09 10.37 -2.48
C PHE A 156 4.99 11.34 -2.07
N LEU A 157 3.90 11.41 -2.84
CA LEU A 157 2.77 12.29 -2.53
C LEU A 157 2.11 11.96 -1.18
N TYR A 158 2.06 10.68 -0.83
CA TYR A 158 1.57 10.23 0.46
C TYR A 158 2.45 10.71 1.61
N ARG A 159 3.78 10.59 1.50
CA ARG A 159 4.75 11.07 2.50
C ARG A 159 4.69 12.59 2.69
N LEU A 160 4.55 13.33 1.61
CA LEU A 160 4.37 14.80 1.65
C LEU A 160 3.07 15.23 2.34
N GLY A 161 2.15 14.30 2.61
CA GLY A 161 0.87 14.61 3.25
C GLY A 161 -0.13 15.30 2.31
N VAL A 162 0.19 15.42 1.02
CA VAL A 162 -0.68 15.95 -0.04
C VAL A 162 -2.00 15.18 -0.12
N LEU A 163 -1.95 13.93 0.35
CA LEU A 163 -3.00 12.93 0.30
C LEU A 163 -3.66 12.62 1.66
N LYS A 164 -3.29 13.32 2.75
CA LYS A 164 -3.82 13.03 4.10
C LYS A 164 -5.25 13.52 4.34
N GLN A 165 -5.81 14.32 3.44
CA GLN A 165 -7.15 14.90 3.58
C GLN A 165 -8.15 14.10 2.74
N GLY A 166 -9.01 13.34 3.42
CA GLY A 166 -10.14 12.64 2.80
C GLY A 166 -9.79 11.33 2.11
N ALA A 167 -10.73 10.86 1.29
CA ALA A 167 -10.56 9.68 0.47
C ALA A 167 -9.46 9.89 -0.57
N LEU A 168 -8.57 8.91 -0.68
CA LEU A 168 -7.57 8.87 -1.72
C LEU A 168 -8.23 8.60 -3.07
N ASP A 169 -8.11 9.56 -3.99
CA ASP A 169 -8.53 9.42 -5.39
C ASP A 169 -7.30 9.36 -6.31
N PRO A 170 -7.10 8.27 -7.09
CA PRO A 170 -6.03 8.18 -8.07
C PRO A 170 -5.93 9.37 -9.04
N HIS A 171 -7.05 9.94 -9.46
CA HIS A 171 -7.04 11.06 -10.40
C HIS A 171 -6.51 12.34 -9.75
N LEU A 172 -6.85 12.56 -8.48
CA LEU A 172 -6.32 13.67 -7.70
C LEU A 172 -4.81 13.52 -7.46
N VAL A 173 -4.32 12.29 -7.26
CA VAL A 173 -2.89 11.98 -7.16
C VAL A 173 -2.19 12.47 -8.44
N GLU A 174 -2.67 12.04 -9.60
CA GLU A 174 -2.08 12.39 -10.90
C GLU A 174 -2.14 13.89 -11.20
N THR A 175 -3.29 14.52 -10.97
CA THR A 175 -3.48 15.96 -11.20
C THR A 175 -2.55 16.79 -10.31
N LYS A 176 -2.46 16.45 -9.01
CA LYS A 176 -1.56 17.14 -8.08
C LYS A 176 -0.10 16.88 -8.41
N LEU A 177 0.24 15.67 -8.85
CA LEU A 177 1.58 15.32 -9.31
C LEU A 177 2.00 16.21 -10.47
N ASN A 178 1.17 16.31 -11.51
CA ASN A 178 1.46 17.11 -12.70
C ASN A 178 1.61 18.60 -12.38
N ARG A 179 0.87 19.10 -11.38
CA ARG A 179 0.99 20.50 -10.93
C ARG A 179 2.22 20.77 -10.07
N LEU A 180 2.59 19.84 -9.17
CA LEU A 180 3.73 20.00 -8.27
C LEU A 180 5.07 19.72 -8.97
N LEU A 181 5.07 18.78 -9.91
CA LEU A 181 6.25 18.34 -10.63
C LEU A 181 6.37 19.08 -11.97
N SER A 182 6.54 20.41 -11.91
CA SER A 182 6.94 21.18 -13.10
C SER A 182 8.26 20.63 -13.67
N GLY A 183 8.52 20.86 -14.96
CA GLY A 183 9.44 20.07 -15.79
C GLY A 183 10.82 19.71 -15.22
N TRP A 184 11.38 20.50 -14.30
CA TRP A 184 12.64 20.18 -13.61
C TRP A 184 12.53 18.95 -12.70
N PHE A 185 11.41 18.77 -12.00
CA PHE A 185 11.22 17.68 -11.06
C PHE A 185 10.95 16.34 -11.77
N ARG A 186 10.32 16.36 -12.96
CA ARG A 186 10.19 15.15 -13.81
C ARG A 186 11.55 14.59 -14.16
N ALA A 187 12.49 15.43 -14.61
CA ALA A 187 13.83 15.00 -14.98
C ALA A 187 14.63 14.43 -13.79
N SER A 188 14.49 15.01 -12.59
CA SER A 188 15.15 14.51 -11.38
C SER A 188 14.52 13.21 -10.86
N MET A 189 13.19 13.08 -10.90
CA MET A 189 12.49 11.86 -10.50
C MET A 189 12.76 10.70 -11.46
N SER A 190 12.80 10.94 -12.77
CA SER A 190 13.18 9.93 -13.76
C SER A 190 14.55 9.33 -13.43
N ARG A 191 15.56 10.16 -13.15
CA ARG A 191 16.90 9.67 -12.79
C ARG A 191 16.93 8.88 -11.48
N LEU A 192 16.07 9.23 -10.51
CA LEU A 192 15.97 8.50 -9.25
C LEU A 192 15.26 7.15 -9.40
N LEU A 193 14.36 7.03 -10.37
CA LEU A 193 13.60 5.82 -10.65
C LEU A 193 14.27 4.90 -11.69
N GLU A 194 15.14 5.45 -12.53
CA GLU A 194 15.87 4.76 -13.60
C GLU A 194 17.19 4.12 -13.14
N GLY A 195 17.67 4.45 -11.94
CA GLY A 195 18.84 3.81 -11.36
C GLY A 195 18.48 2.56 -10.56
N ASP A 196 19.35 1.55 -10.57
CA ASP A 196 19.40 0.44 -9.59
C ASP A 196 19.71 0.92 -8.16
N ALA A 197 19.33 2.16 -7.84
CA ALA A 197 19.40 2.70 -6.49
C ALA A 197 18.56 1.80 -5.60
N ASP A 198 19.20 1.27 -4.56
CA ASP A 198 18.52 0.49 -3.55
C ASP A 198 17.39 1.32 -2.90
N GLU A 199 16.48 0.62 -2.23
CA GLU A 199 15.32 1.24 -1.58
C GLU A 199 15.74 2.34 -0.60
N ASP A 200 16.93 2.25 0.01
CA ASP A 200 17.46 3.24 0.95
C ASP A 200 17.91 4.52 0.24
N ALA A 201 18.61 4.42 -0.89
CA ALA A 201 19.01 5.56 -1.71
C ALA A 201 17.79 6.30 -2.28
N GLN A 202 16.74 5.58 -2.67
CA GLN A 202 15.47 6.19 -3.05
C GLN A 202 14.84 6.93 -1.86
N ASN A 203 14.83 6.32 -0.67
CA ASN A 203 14.32 6.94 0.55
C ASN A 203 15.08 8.22 0.92
N ASP A 204 16.41 8.22 0.83
CA ASP A 204 17.25 9.39 1.12
C ASP A 204 16.98 10.54 0.16
N ALA A 205 16.92 10.24 -1.15
CA ALA A 205 16.57 11.25 -2.15
C ALA A 205 15.17 11.85 -1.90
N PHE A 206 14.22 11.02 -1.45
CA PHE A 206 12.90 11.49 -1.06
C PHE A 206 12.92 12.38 0.18
N ASP A 207 13.74 12.06 1.19
CA ASP A 207 13.86 12.89 2.38
C ASP A 207 14.49 14.25 2.07
N ILE A 208 15.49 14.28 1.19
CA ILE A 208 16.08 15.53 0.68
C ILE A 208 15.02 16.39 -0.02
N LEU A 209 14.25 15.81 -0.95
CA LEU A 209 13.19 16.51 -1.69
C LEU A 209 12.07 17.00 -0.76
N SER A 210 11.65 16.17 0.19
CA SER A 210 10.63 16.53 1.19
C SER A 210 11.09 17.70 2.06
N ASN A 211 12.35 17.69 2.51
CA ASN A 211 12.92 18.79 3.30
C ASN A 211 13.03 20.08 2.48
N ALA A 212 13.44 19.99 1.22
CA ALA A 212 13.48 21.14 0.32
C ALA A 212 12.08 21.76 0.14
N LEU A 213 11.05 20.95 -0.12
CA LEU A 213 9.67 21.42 -0.25
C LEU A 213 9.16 22.09 1.03
N ARG A 214 9.47 21.55 2.21
CA ARG A 214 9.09 22.15 3.50
C ARG A 214 9.81 23.47 3.78
N SER A 215 11.01 23.67 3.23
CA SER A 215 11.75 24.94 3.39
C SER A 215 11.20 26.07 2.53
N MET A 216 10.41 25.75 1.51
CA MET A 216 9.80 26.73 0.59
C MET A 216 8.40 27.20 1.02
N SER A 217 7.82 26.59 2.05
CA SER A 217 6.50 26.90 2.61
C SER A 217 6.61 27.69 3.91
#